data_AF-A0A1F7PVJ7-F1
#
_entry.id   AF-A0A1F7PVJ7-F1
#
_cell.length_a   1.000
_cell.length_b   1.000
_cell.length_c   1.000
_cell.angle_alpha   90.00
_cell.angle_beta   90.00
_cell.angle_gamma   90.00
#
_symmetry.space_group_name_H-M   'P 1'
#
loop_
_entity.id
_entity.type
_entity.pdbx_description
1 polymer ?
#
loop_
_entity_poly.entity_id
_entity_poly.type
_entity_poly.pdbx_seq_one_letter_code
_entity_poly.pdbx_strand_id
1 'polypeptide(L)'
;MARIVALALALLVAALAGGPAPAAAGGVRIVIGGPQFHPAGRPRHVHPHPGRAIVVPRPIYLAPRRCWAQGAWTYQWVPQSQVYYAWMPGHYNTDALWVEAQYVPRVLQSGYWQPIWIEGRWVDC
;
A
#
# COMPACT_ATOMS: atom_id res chain seq x y z
N MET A 1 -5.87 10.49 25.61
CA MET A 1 -5.70 11.11 24.28
C MET A 1 -4.25 11.46 23.96
N ALA A 2 -3.49 12.10 24.86
CA ALA A 2 -2.08 12.48 24.62
C ALA A 2 -1.13 11.33 24.19
N ARG A 3 -1.29 10.12 24.74
CA ARG A 3 -0.44 8.96 24.40
C ARG A 3 -0.62 8.45 22.97
N ILE A 4 -1.82 8.59 22.41
CA ILE A 4 -2.14 8.13 21.05
C ILE A 4 -1.55 9.11 20.03
N VAL A 5 -1.63 10.42 20.34
CA VAL A 5 -1.02 11.48 19.50
C VAL A 5 0.51 11.35 19.47
N ALA A 6 1.14 11.04 20.61
CA ALA A 6 2.59 10.84 20.68
C ALA A 6 3.07 9.64 19.84
N LEU A 7 2.32 8.54 19.86
CA LEU A 7 2.62 7.35 19.05
C LEU A 7 2.45 7.62 17.55
N ALA A 8 1.41 8.34 17.16
CA ALA A 8 1.19 8.73 15.76
C ALA A 8 2.31 9.66 15.25
N LEU A 9 2.78 10.59 16.08
CA LEU A 9 3.86 11.50 15.74
C LEU A 9 5.20 10.76 15.59
N ALA A 10 5.50 9.81 16.48
CA ALA A 10 6.72 9.02 16.43
C ALA A 10 6.80 8.15 15.15
N LEU A 11 5.68 7.56 14.73
CA LEU A 11 5.58 6.79 13.48
C LEU A 11 5.77 7.67 12.23
N LEU A 12 5.24 8.90 12.26
CA LEU A 12 5.39 9.83 11.15
C LEU A 12 6.85 10.28 10.97
N VAL A 13 7.56 10.53 12.09
CA VAL A 13 8.98 10.93 12.07
C VAL A 13 9.87 9.78 11.59
N ALA A 14 9.58 8.54 11.98
CA ALA A 14 10.31 7.36 11.52
C ALA A 14 10.15 7.13 10.00
N ALA A 15 8.96 7.41 9.44
CA ALA A 15 8.72 7.29 8.00
C ALA A 15 9.46 8.37 7.18
N LEU A 16 9.65 9.57 7.74
CA LEU A 16 10.33 10.68 7.07
C LEU A 16 11.87 10.55 7.09
N ALA A 17 12.43 9.81 8.06
CA ALA A 17 13.87 9.58 8.15
C ALA A 17 14.41 8.55 7.13
N GLY A 18 13.52 7.77 6.49
CA GLY A 18 13.86 6.72 5.53
C GLY A 18 13.95 7.16 4.06
N GLY A 19 14.42 8.37 3.78
CA GLY A 19 14.58 8.87 2.41
C GLY A 19 15.59 8.05 1.58
N PRO A 20 15.42 7.95 0.24
CA PRO A 20 16.30 7.14 -0.61
C PRO A 20 17.72 7.74 -0.67
N ALA A 21 18.72 6.91 -0.41
CA ALA A 21 20.13 7.27 -0.55
C ALA A 21 20.48 7.60 -2.01
N PRO A 22 21.34 8.62 -2.26
CA PRO A 22 21.72 8.99 -3.62
C PRO A 22 22.59 7.89 -4.23
N ALA A 23 22.22 7.44 -5.43
CA ALA A 23 23.03 6.52 -6.21
C ALA A 23 24.29 7.25 -6.69
N ALA A 24 25.46 6.83 -6.19
CA ALA A 24 26.75 7.31 -6.68
C ALA A 24 26.92 6.89 -8.14
N ALA A 25 26.91 7.86 -9.05
CA ALA A 25 27.22 7.66 -10.46
C ALA A 25 28.73 7.41 -10.61
N GLY A 26 29.15 6.15 -10.43
CA GLY A 26 30.48 5.68 -10.83
C GLY A 26 30.58 5.71 -12.36
N GLY A 27 31.23 6.74 -12.90
CA GLY A 27 31.40 6.92 -14.34
C GLY A 27 32.16 5.77 -14.97
N VAL A 28 31.47 4.92 -15.72
CA VAL A 28 32.10 3.92 -16.60
C VAL A 28 32.15 4.51 -18.01
N ARG A 29 33.38 4.77 -18.48
CA ARG A 29 33.65 5.18 -19.87
C ARG A 29 33.43 3.98 -20.79
N ILE A 30 32.34 4.00 -21.55
CA ILE A 30 32.04 2.99 -22.57
C ILE A 30 32.90 3.28 -23.80
N VAL A 31 33.82 2.35 -24.14
CA VAL A 31 34.51 2.34 -25.43
C VAL A 31 33.70 1.46 -26.38
N ILE A 32 33.02 2.09 -27.33
CA ILE A 32 32.29 1.38 -28.39
C ILE A 32 33.31 1.01 -29.47
N GLY A 33 33.63 -0.28 -29.60
CA GLY A 33 34.44 -0.79 -30.69
C GLY A 33 33.64 -0.77 -32.00
N GLY A 34 33.98 0.15 -32.90
CA GLY A 34 33.49 0.12 -34.28
C GLY A 34 34.10 -1.04 -35.09
N PRO A 35 33.53 -1.37 -36.27
CA PRO A 35 34.00 -2.49 -37.08
C PRO A 35 35.44 -2.27 -37.54
N GLN A 36 36.27 -3.31 -37.37
CA GLN A 36 37.65 -3.30 -37.81
C GLN A 36 37.70 -3.41 -39.34
N PHE A 37 38.17 -2.36 -40.01
CA PHE A 37 38.68 -2.49 -41.38
C PHE A 37 39.95 -3.36 -41.32
N HIS A 38 39.93 -4.53 -41.96
CA HIS A 38 41.12 -5.37 -42.11
C HIS A 38 41.93 -4.94 -43.35
N PRO A 39 43.21 -4.54 -43.23
CA PRO A 39 44.14 -4.70 -44.33
C PRO A 39 44.66 -6.15 -44.34
N ALA A 40 44.80 -6.71 -45.53
CA ALA A 40 45.25 -8.07 -45.79
C ALA A 40 46.55 -8.43 -45.03
N GLY A 41 46.54 -9.54 -44.29
CA GLY A 41 47.71 -10.07 -43.59
C GLY A 41 47.55 -11.54 -43.22
N ARG A 42 48.55 -12.34 -43.62
CA ARG A 42 48.72 -13.80 -43.44
C ARG A 42 48.11 -14.43 -42.17
N PRO A 43 47.59 -15.67 -42.23
CA PRO A 43 47.11 -16.37 -41.05
C PRO A 43 48.30 -16.78 -40.17
N ARG A 44 48.40 -16.18 -38.97
CA ARG A 44 49.19 -16.74 -37.88
C ARG A 44 48.35 -17.81 -37.20
N HIS A 45 48.86 -19.04 -37.13
CA HIS A 45 48.28 -20.10 -36.31
C HIS A 45 48.38 -19.70 -34.84
N VAL A 46 47.25 -19.29 -34.25
CA VAL A 46 47.10 -19.09 -32.81
C VAL A 46 46.70 -20.43 -32.22
N HIS A 47 47.59 -21.03 -31.41
CA HIS A 47 47.25 -22.19 -30.59
C HIS A 47 46.26 -21.76 -29.49
N PRO A 48 45.02 -22.26 -29.45
CA PRO A 48 44.11 -21.95 -28.36
C PRO A 48 44.61 -22.66 -27.11
N HIS A 49 45.17 -21.90 -26.16
CA HIS A 49 45.32 -22.43 -24.80
C HIS A 49 43.92 -22.65 -24.23
N PRO A 50 43.65 -23.74 -23.49
CA PRO A 50 42.38 -23.95 -22.82
C PRO A 50 42.25 -22.87 -21.72
N GLY A 51 41.66 -21.74 -22.10
CA GLY A 51 41.43 -20.62 -21.21
C GLY A 51 40.48 -21.04 -20.11
N ARG A 52 40.88 -20.80 -18.86
CA ARG A 52 40.05 -21.01 -17.68
C ARG A 52 38.79 -20.14 -17.81
N ALA A 53 37.63 -20.75 -17.95
CA ALA A 53 36.36 -20.03 -18.02
C ALA A 53 36.03 -19.45 -16.63
N ILE A 54 36.04 -18.12 -16.51
CA ILE A 54 35.60 -17.43 -15.30
C ILE A 54 34.10 -17.16 -15.46
N VAL A 55 33.27 -17.94 -14.76
CA VAL A 55 31.83 -17.71 -14.68
C VAL A 55 31.57 -16.65 -13.63
N VAL A 56 31.26 -15.43 -14.06
CA VAL A 56 30.85 -14.35 -13.16
C VAL A 56 29.33 -14.31 -13.15
N PRO A 57 28.66 -14.62 -12.02
CA PRO A 57 27.21 -14.46 -11.93
C PRO A 57 26.87 -12.97 -12.06
N ARG A 58 25.99 -12.63 -13.03
CA ARG A 58 25.43 -11.29 -13.15
C ARG A 58 24.08 -11.27 -12.43
N PRO A 59 23.86 -10.35 -11.48
CA PRO A 59 22.53 -10.18 -10.90
C PRO A 59 21.57 -9.67 -11.97
N ILE A 60 20.40 -10.30 -12.06
CA ILE A 60 19.29 -9.81 -12.87
C ILE A 60 18.34 -9.09 -11.91
N TYR A 61 18.17 -7.78 -12.10
CA TYR A 61 17.18 -7.00 -11.37
C TYR A 61 15.84 -7.10 -12.08
N LEU A 62 14.88 -7.75 -11.44
CA LEU A 62 13.48 -7.76 -11.89
C LEU A 62 12.83 -6.48 -11.37
N ALA A 63 12.28 -5.66 -12.27
CA ALA A 63 11.45 -4.54 -11.86
C ALA A 63 10.16 -5.07 -11.19
N PRO A 64 9.63 -4.39 -10.15
CA PRO A 64 8.33 -4.72 -9.59
C PRO A 64 7.31 -4.73 -10.71
N ARG A 65 6.59 -5.84 -10.90
CA ARG A 65 5.54 -5.89 -11.92
C ARG A 65 4.29 -5.32 -11.27
N ARG A 66 3.60 -4.47 -12.02
CA ARG A 66 2.28 -4.00 -11.63
C ARG A 66 1.27 -4.62 -12.57
N CYS A 67 0.23 -5.22 -12.00
CA CYS A 67 -0.88 -5.82 -12.71
C CYS A 67 -2.12 -4.96 -12.50
N TRP A 68 -2.94 -4.84 -13.53
CA TRP A 68 -4.23 -4.16 -13.43
C TRP A 68 -5.24 -5.08 -12.74
N ALA A 69 -5.68 -4.73 -11.54
CA ALA A 69 -6.80 -5.37 -10.88
C ALA A 69 -8.10 -4.70 -11.34
N GLN A 70 -9.02 -5.49 -11.87
CA GLN A 70 -10.32 -4.99 -12.33
C GLN A 70 -11.16 -4.48 -11.14
N GLY A 71 -11.96 -3.46 -11.41
CA GLY A 71 -12.95 -2.97 -10.45
C GLY A 71 -14.06 -4.00 -10.20
N ALA A 72 -14.73 -3.88 -9.06
CA ALA A 72 -15.78 -4.79 -8.68
C ALA A 72 -16.88 -4.09 -7.89
N TRP A 73 -18.08 -4.65 -7.96
CA TRP A 73 -19.17 -4.30 -7.07
C TRP A 73 -18.92 -4.84 -5.67
N THR A 74 -19.20 -4.02 -4.67
CA THR A 74 -19.25 -4.45 -3.27
C THR A 74 -20.38 -3.73 -2.55
N TYR A 75 -20.56 -4.04 -1.26
CA TYR A 75 -21.55 -3.41 -0.41
C TYR A 75 -20.89 -2.61 0.71
N GLN A 76 -21.37 -1.39 0.93
CA GLN A 76 -20.99 -0.54 2.04
C GLN A 76 -22.16 -0.39 3.00
N TRP A 77 -21.89 -0.55 4.29
CA TRP A 77 -22.89 -0.29 5.34
C TRP A 77 -23.11 1.21 5.50
N VAL A 78 -24.35 1.66 5.39
CA VAL A 78 -24.75 3.04 5.63
C VAL A 78 -25.54 3.09 6.94
N PRO A 79 -24.95 3.61 8.04
CA PRO A 79 -25.65 3.70 9.32
C PRO A 79 -26.74 4.78 9.26
N GLN A 80 -27.86 4.50 9.90
CA GLN A 80 -28.97 5.42 10.10
C GLN A 80 -29.34 5.47 11.58
N SER A 81 -29.74 6.64 12.05
CA SER A 81 -30.26 6.82 13.41
C SER A 81 -31.57 7.59 13.35
N GLN A 82 -32.60 7.05 13.99
CA GLN A 82 -33.89 7.71 14.11
C GLN A 82 -34.26 7.84 15.59
N VAL A 83 -34.89 8.95 15.95
CA VAL A 83 -35.42 9.17 17.29
C VAL A 83 -36.91 8.87 17.24
N TYR A 84 -37.37 8.00 18.14
CA TYR A 84 -38.79 7.73 18.34
C TYR A 84 -39.13 7.88 19.82
N TYR A 85 -40.38 8.21 20.11
CA TYR A 85 -40.84 8.33 21.50
C TYR A 85 -41.50 7.03 21.92
N ALA A 86 -41.01 6.45 23.01
CA ALA A 86 -41.59 5.25 23.60
C ALA A 86 -42.30 5.61 24.91
N TRP A 87 -43.46 5.02 25.14
CA TRP A 87 -44.15 5.14 26.42
C TRP A 87 -43.32 4.46 27.51
N MET A 88 -42.99 5.21 28.55
CA MET A 88 -42.33 4.68 29.74
C MET A 88 -43.33 4.73 30.89
N PRO A 89 -43.67 3.58 31.51
CA PRO A 89 -44.55 3.59 32.68
C PRO A 89 -43.89 4.33 33.84
N GLY A 90 -44.72 4.88 34.72
CA GLY A 90 -44.26 5.52 35.95
C GLY A 90 -43.50 4.52 36.83
N HIS A 91 -42.44 5.00 37.47
CA HIS A 91 -41.55 4.17 38.29
C HIS A 91 -40.94 5.00 39.41
N TYR A 92 -40.44 4.33 40.46
CA TYR A 92 -39.59 4.97 41.46
C TYR A 92 -38.15 5.02 40.96
N ASN A 93 -37.49 6.17 41.09
CA ASN A 93 -36.07 6.30 40.76
C ASN A 93 -35.18 5.73 41.89
N THR A 94 -33.86 5.83 41.72
CA THR A 94 -32.88 5.39 42.73
C THR A 94 -32.97 6.13 44.06
N ASP A 95 -33.57 7.32 44.08
CA ASP A 95 -33.77 8.16 45.26
C ASP A 95 -35.14 7.94 45.93
N ALA A 96 -35.87 6.89 45.53
CA ALA A 96 -37.23 6.58 45.97
C ALA A 96 -38.27 7.69 45.67
N LEU A 97 -38.00 8.55 44.68
CA LEU A 97 -38.95 9.54 44.17
C LEU A 97 -39.80 8.94 43.06
N TRP A 98 -41.10 9.23 43.08
CA TRP A 98 -42.02 8.83 42.02
C TRP A 98 -41.78 9.66 40.76
N VAL A 99 -41.56 8.97 39.64
CA VAL A 99 -41.46 9.57 38.31
C VAL A 99 -42.72 9.21 37.54
N GLU A 100 -43.44 10.23 37.08
CA GLU A 100 -44.68 10.04 36.31
C GLU A 100 -44.42 9.35 34.97
N ALA A 101 -45.47 8.69 34.45
CA ALA A 101 -45.40 8.06 33.15
C ALA A 101 -45.28 9.11 32.05
N GLN A 102 -44.35 8.91 31.13
CA GLN A 102 -44.03 9.90 30.12
C GLN A 102 -43.51 9.25 28.84
N TYR A 103 -43.63 9.98 27.73
CA TYR A 103 -42.97 9.62 26.48
C TYR A 103 -41.50 10.04 26.53
N VAL A 104 -40.61 9.06 26.41
CA VAL A 104 -39.16 9.28 26.45
C VAL A 104 -38.57 9.04 25.07
N PRO A 105 -37.68 9.92 24.57
CA PRO A 105 -37.00 9.68 23.30
C PRO A 105 -36.06 8.47 23.43
N ARG A 106 -36.16 7.57 22.46
CA ARG A 106 -35.28 6.43 22.25
C ARG A 106 -34.60 6.58 20.90
N VAL A 107 -33.34 6.17 20.82
CA VAL A 107 -32.58 6.14 19.58
C VAL A 107 -32.64 4.74 19.02
N LEU A 108 -33.20 4.60 17.81
CA LEU A 108 -33.07 3.40 17.01
C LEU A 108 -31.87 3.56 16.09
N GLN A 109 -30.86 2.71 16.29
CA GLN A 109 -29.72 2.61 15.38
C GLN A 109 -29.99 1.47 14.40
N SER A 110 -29.95 1.78 13.12
CA SER A 110 -30.16 0.84 12.03
C SER A 110 -29.28 1.22 10.84
N GLY A 111 -29.57 0.70 9.67
CA GLY A 111 -28.88 1.03 8.44
C GLY A 111 -29.25 0.08 7.33
N TYR A 112 -28.60 0.24 6.19
CA TYR A 112 -28.76 -0.63 5.04
C TYR A 112 -27.44 -0.83 4.30
N TRP A 113 -27.34 -1.92 3.55
CA TRP A 113 -26.22 -2.17 2.66
C TRP A 113 -26.47 -1.50 1.32
N GLN A 114 -25.60 -0.55 0.96
CA GLN A 114 -25.63 0.12 -0.33
C GLN A 114 -24.60 -0.50 -1.28
N PRO A 115 -24.98 -0.88 -2.51
CA PRO A 115 -24.01 -1.31 -3.51
C PRO A 115 -23.15 -0.12 -3.93
N ILE A 116 -21.84 -0.33 -3.96
CA ILE A 116 -20.84 0.64 -4.43
C ILE A 116 -19.91 -0.01 -5.45
N TRP A 117 -19.45 0.79 -6.40
CA TRP A 117 -18.43 0.38 -7.36
C TRP A 117 -17.06 0.76 -6.83
N ILE A 118 -16.14 -0.19 -6.74
CA ILE A 118 -14.73 0.08 -6.48
C ILE A 118 -13.99 0.09 -7.82
N GLU A 119 -13.36 1.21 -8.13
CA GLU A 119 -12.56 1.35 -9.34
C GLU A 119 -11.36 0.39 -9.34
N GLY A 120 -11.01 -0.07 -10.54
CA GLY A 120 -9.81 -0.88 -10.73
C GLY A 120 -8.56 -0.10 -10.36
N ARG A 121 -7.52 -0.82 -9.93
CA ARG A 121 -6.24 -0.21 -9.54
C ARG A 121 -5.07 -1.08 -9.94
N TRP A 122 -3.91 -0.44 -10.09
CA TRP A 122 -2.65 -1.15 -10.22
C TRP A 122 -2.25 -1.75 -8.87
N VAL A 123 -1.96 -3.05 -8.86
CA VAL A 123 -1.47 -3.80 -7.70
C VAL A 123 -0.15 -4.47 -8.04
N ASP A 124 0.65 -4.76 -7.01
CA ASP A 124 1.91 -5.47 -7.21
C ASP A 124 1.65 -6.96 -7.55
N CYS A 125 2.45 -7.46 -8.48
CA CYS A 125 2.54 -8.84 -8.96
C CYS A 125 4.00 -9.10 -9.44
#